data_AF-A0A4R6FFB5-F1
#
_entry.id   AF-A0A4R6FFB5-F1
#
_cell.length_a   1.000
_cell.length_b   1.000
_cell.length_c   1.000
_cell.angle_alpha   90.00
_cell.angle_beta   90.00
_cell.angle_gamma   90.00
#
_symmetry.space_group_name_H-M   'P 1'
#
loop_
_entity.id
_entity.type
_entity.pdbx_description
1 polymer ?
#
loop_
_entity_poly.entity_id
_entity_poly.type
_entity_poly.pdbx_seq_one_letter_code
_entity_poly.pdbx_strand_id
1 'polypeptide(L)'
;MREDNQMLVLTHLSQLLDLVTGIGGFIVPLILWLTQKDKVQGMDFHGKMIINFQISMFIYSLLCIPLIFLFGLGFIAIIGIAIIMLILPIINAIKVSNGEIPNYPLTIEIIK
;
A
#
# COMPACT_ATOMS: atom_id res chain seq x y z
N MET A 1 -13.37 -18.10 -9.63
CA MET A 1 -12.79 -17.36 -8.48
C MET A 1 -13.79 -17.44 -7.34
N ARG A 2 -13.34 -17.44 -6.09
CA ARG A 2 -14.19 -17.40 -4.88
C ARG A 2 -14.32 -15.97 -4.37
N GLU A 3 -15.43 -15.67 -3.72
CA GLU A 3 -15.58 -14.45 -2.92
C GLU A 3 -14.87 -14.65 -1.57
N ASP A 4 -14.01 -13.71 -1.19
CA ASP A 4 -13.22 -13.78 0.04
C ASP A 4 -12.80 -12.38 0.48
N ASN A 5 -13.76 -11.62 1.04
CA ASN A 5 -13.54 -10.24 1.47
C ASN A 5 -12.49 -10.16 2.58
N GLN A 6 -12.41 -11.17 3.45
CA GLN A 6 -11.40 -11.21 4.51
C GLN A 6 -10.00 -11.25 3.91
N MET A 7 -9.77 -12.05 2.86
CA MET A 7 -8.49 -12.09 2.17
C MET A 7 -8.12 -10.74 1.55
N LEU A 8 -9.09 -10.01 0.98
CA LEU A 8 -8.87 -8.66 0.45
C LEU A 8 -8.49 -7.67 1.57
N VAL A 9 -9.26 -7.64 2.66
CA VAL A 9 -9.00 -6.81 3.85
C VAL A 9 -7.60 -7.10 4.43
N LEU A 10 -7.24 -8.38 4.58
CA LEU A 10 -5.93 -8.79 5.06
C LEU A 10 -4.80 -8.34 4.13
N THR A 11 -5.03 -8.32 2.82
CA THR A 11 -4.04 -7.85 1.84
C THR A 11 -3.78 -6.35 2.04
N HIS A 12 -4.81 -5.54 2.25
CA HIS A 12 -4.65 -4.12 2.61
C HIS A 12 -3.91 -3.96 3.95
N LEU A 13 -4.35 -4.63 5.01
CA LEU A 13 -3.73 -4.51 6.35
C LEU A 13 -2.29 -5.04 6.39
N SER A 14 -1.93 -5.99 5.53
CA SER A 14 -0.57 -6.54 5.48
C SER A 14 0.50 -5.48 5.16
N GLN A 15 0.10 -4.35 4.55
CA GLN A 15 0.99 -3.21 4.34
C GLN A 15 1.54 -2.61 5.64
N LEU A 16 0.82 -2.76 6.76
CA LEU A 16 1.28 -2.25 8.06
C LEU A 16 2.46 -3.03 8.63
N LEU A 17 2.83 -4.17 8.02
CA LEU A 17 4.03 -4.92 8.40
C LEU A 17 5.32 -4.13 8.16
N ASP A 18 5.30 -3.08 7.35
CA ASP A 18 6.44 -2.16 7.21
C ASP A 18 6.79 -1.50 8.54
N LEU A 19 5.83 -1.29 9.45
CA LEU A 19 6.08 -0.69 10.77
C LEU A 19 6.95 -1.57 11.67
N VAL A 20 6.88 -2.89 11.47
CA VAL A 20 7.59 -3.88 12.30
C VAL A 20 8.88 -4.34 11.62
N THR A 21 8.82 -4.52 10.30
CA THR A 21 9.87 -5.19 9.53
C THR A 21 10.61 -4.28 8.56
N GLY A 22 10.11 -3.06 8.32
CA GLY A 22 10.65 -2.09 7.36
C GLY A 22 10.37 -2.40 5.89
N ILE A 23 10.02 -3.64 5.53
CA ILE A 23 9.80 -4.05 4.13
C ILE A 23 8.66 -5.08 3.95
N GLY A 24 8.18 -5.69 5.03
CA GLY A 24 7.14 -6.71 4.99
C GLY A 24 5.81 -6.19 4.47
N GLY A 25 5.55 -4.89 4.59
CA GLY A 25 4.39 -4.23 4.02
C GLY A 25 4.43 -4.06 2.51
N PHE A 26 5.58 -4.28 1.87
CA PHE A 26 5.68 -4.47 0.43
C PHE A 26 5.65 -5.96 0.04
N ILE A 27 6.46 -6.77 0.71
CA ILE A 27 6.66 -8.19 0.34
C ILE A 27 5.38 -9.02 0.56
N VAL A 28 4.72 -8.86 1.71
CA VAL A 28 3.56 -9.70 2.04
C VAL A 28 2.38 -9.43 1.10
N PRO A 29 1.93 -8.19 0.85
CA PRO A 29 0.86 -7.97 -0.14
C PRO A 29 1.23 -8.46 -1.54
N LEU A 30 2.50 -8.38 -1.95
CA LEU A 30 2.95 -8.91 -3.23
C LEU A 30 2.78 -10.43 -3.31
N ILE A 31 3.19 -11.17 -2.28
CA ILE A 31 3.00 -12.62 -2.21
C ILE A 31 1.51 -12.96 -2.19
N LEU A 32 0.71 -12.25 -1.38
CA LEU A 32 -0.74 -12.46 -1.32
C LEU A 32 -1.39 -12.23 -2.68
N TRP A 33 -1.06 -11.14 -3.35
CA TRP A 33 -1.57 -10.85 -4.69
C TRP A 33 -1.16 -11.95 -5.69
N LEU A 34 0.13 -12.26 -5.83
CA LEU A 34 0.61 -13.24 -6.80
C LEU A 34 0.04 -14.64 -6.58
N THR A 35 -0.21 -15.03 -5.34
CA THR A 35 -0.72 -16.37 -5.00
C THR A 35 -2.25 -16.49 -5.03
N GLN A 36 -2.97 -15.36 -4.90
CA GLN A 36 -4.43 -15.33 -4.79
C GLN A 36 -5.15 -14.64 -5.97
N LYS A 37 -4.46 -13.91 -6.85
CA LYS A 37 -5.07 -13.13 -7.95
C LYS A 37 -5.99 -13.94 -8.86
N ASP A 38 -5.68 -15.21 -9.10
CA ASP A 38 -6.47 -16.10 -9.96
C ASP A 38 -7.52 -16.91 -9.16
N LYS A 39 -7.53 -16.76 -7.83
CA LYS A 39 -8.37 -17.54 -6.90
C LYS A 39 -9.47 -16.69 -6.27
N VAL A 40 -9.18 -15.45 -5.88
CA VAL A 40 -10.10 -14.56 -5.16
C VAL A 40 -10.61 -13.45 -6.07
N GLN A 41 -11.92 -13.27 -6.12
CA GLN A 41 -12.54 -12.22 -6.93
C GLN A 41 -12.10 -10.84 -6.43
N GLY A 42 -11.71 -9.96 -7.35
CA GLY A 42 -11.20 -8.63 -7.04
C GLY A 42 -9.73 -8.58 -6.61
N MET A 43 -9.11 -9.69 -6.23
CA MET A 43 -7.73 -9.70 -5.72
C MET A 43 -6.73 -9.08 -6.69
N ASP A 44 -6.89 -9.30 -7.99
CA ASP A 44 -5.99 -8.68 -8.97
C ASP A 44 -6.05 -7.15 -8.94
N PHE A 45 -7.25 -6.59 -8.84
CA PHE A 45 -7.47 -5.15 -8.75
C PHE A 45 -6.89 -4.55 -7.46
N HIS A 46 -7.20 -5.15 -6.31
CA HIS A 46 -6.68 -4.68 -5.01
C HIS A 46 -5.16 -4.81 -4.93
N GLY A 47 -4.61 -5.94 -5.37
CA GLY A 47 -3.18 -6.21 -5.36
C GLY A 47 -2.40 -5.21 -6.21
N LYS A 48 -2.83 -4.95 -7.46
CA LYS A 48 -2.21 -3.94 -8.32
C LYS A 48 -2.21 -2.56 -7.69
N MET A 49 -3.33 -2.12 -7.12
CA MET A 49 -3.42 -0.82 -6.44
C MET A 49 -2.46 -0.73 -5.24
N ILE A 50 -2.40 -1.76 -4.41
CA ILE A 50 -1.51 -1.80 -3.24
C ILE A 50 -0.04 -1.74 -3.68
N ILE A 51 0.35 -2.53 -4.70
CA ILE A 51 1.73 -2.56 -5.18
C ILE A 51 2.12 -1.25 -5.85
N ASN A 52 1.25 -0.68 -6.69
CA ASN A 52 1.47 0.64 -7.28
C ASN A 52 1.66 1.70 -6.19
N PHE A 53 0.80 1.71 -5.16
CA PHE A 53 0.92 2.64 -4.03
C PHE A 53 2.24 2.47 -3.29
N GLN A 54 2.62 1.25 -2.94
CA GLN A 54 3.86 1.00 -2.20
C GLN A 54 5.10 1.43 -3.00
N ILE A 55 5.15 1.13 -4.29
CA ILE A 55 6.25 1.58 -5.15
C ILE A 55 6.27 3.12 -5.23
N SER A 56 5.10 3.76 -5.31
CA SER A 56 4.99 5.23 -5.36
C SER A 56 5.53 5.86 -4.08
N MET A 57 5.11 5.37 -2.91
CA MET A 57 5.59 5.85 -1.61
C MET A 57 7.09 5.62 -1.43
N PHE A 58 7.61 4.49 -1.91
CA PHE A 58 9.04 4.20 -1.90
C PHE A 58 9.82 5.22 -2.76
N ILE A 59 9.35 5.49 -3.98
CA ILE A 59 9.96 6.49 -4.87
C ILE A 59 9.95 7.88 -4.19
N TYR A 60 8.81 8.31 -3.64
CA TYR A 60 8.71 9.59 -2.94
C TYR A 60 9.64 9.66 -1.74
N SER A 61 9.80 8.58 -0.99
CA SER A 61 10.73 8.50 0.14
C SER A 61 12.18 8.68 -0.30
N LEU A 62 12.58 8.07 -1.43
CA LEU A 62 13.91 8.27 -2.01
C LEU A 62 14.15 9.72 -2.46
N LEU A 63 13.15 10.36 -3.05
CA LEU A 63 13.23 11.77 -3.44
C LEU A 63 13.37 12.72 -2.23
N CYS A 64 12.90 12.30 -1.05
CA CYS A 64 13.06 13.08 0.17
C CYS A 64 14.50 13.12 0.70
N ILE A 65 15.34 12.12 0.37
CA ILE A 65 16.74 12.04 0.85
C ILE A 65 17.55 13.29 0.48
N PRO A 66 17.64 13.72 -0.79
CA PRO A 66 18.35 14.95 -1.14
C PRO A 66 17.67 16.21 -0.58
N LEU A 67 16.35 16.19 -0.38
CA LEU A 67 15.60 17.32 0.21
C LEU A 67 15.91 17.53 1.70
N ILE A 68 16.54 16.56 2.38
CA ILE A 68 17.01 16.74 3.76
C ILE A 68 18.02 17.88 3.83
N PHE A 69 18.89 18.03 2.82
CA PHE A 69 19.89 19.10 2.78
C PHE A 69 19.29 20.49 2.57
N LEU A 70 18.01 20.58 2.18
CA LEU A 70 17.26 21.83 2.05
C LEU A 70 16.54 22.15 3.37
N PHE A 71 17.30 22.58 4.38
CA PHE A 71 16.78 22.99 5.70
C PHE A 71 15.93 21.92 6.42
N GLY A 72 16.18 20.64 6.17
CA GLY A 72 15.45 19.55 6.81
C GLY A 72 14.04 19.31 6.26
N LEU A 73 13.65 19.93 5.14
CA LEU A 73 12.35 19.69 4.50
C LEU A 73 12.08 18.21 4.19
N GLY A 74 13.13 17.46 3.84
CA GLY A 74 13.03 16.01 3.63
C GLY A 74 12.50 15.25 4.86
N PHE A 75 12.82 15.67 6.09
CA PHE A 75 12.31 15.01 7.30
C PHE A 75 10.79 15.20 7.44
N ILE A 76 10.29 16.41 7.19
CA ILE A 76 8.87 16.72 7.26
C ILE A 76 8.11 15.87 6.22
N ALA A 77 8.64 15.78 5.01
CA ALA A 77 8.06 14.98 3.94
C ALA A 77 8.03 13.48 4.28
N ILE A 78 9.12 12.91 4.84
CA ILE A 78 9.18 11.51 5.27
C ILE A 78 8.14 11.21 6.36
N ILE A 79 7.96 12.11 7.34
CA ILE A 79 6.93 11.96 8.37
C ILE A 79 5.54 11.96 7.73
N GLY A 80 5.27 12.86 6.77
CA GLY A 80 4.02 12.88 6.02
C GLY A 80 3.75 11.57 5.27
N ILE A 81 4.77 11.03 4.58
CA ILE A 81 4.67 9.74 3.88
C ILE A 81 4.38 8.62 4.87
N ALA A 82 5.07 8.57 6.01
CA ALA A 82 4.85 7.55 7.04
C ALA A 82 3.41 7.58 7.58
N ILE A 83 2.84 8.78 7.80
CA ILE A 83 1.45 8.94 8.22
C ILE A 83 0.48 8.41 7.15
N ILE A 84 0.74 8.73 5.87
CA ILE A 84 -0.08 8.26 4.75
C ILE A 84 -0.02 6.73 4.64
N MET A 85 1.17 6.14 4.75
CA MET A 85 1.39 4.69 4.73
C MET A 85 0.77 3.96 5.93
N LEU A 86 0.56 4.65 7.06
CA LEU A 86 -0.15 4.11 8.21
C LEU A 86 -1.67 4.19 8.02
N ILE A 87 -2.19 5.34 7.60
CA ILE A 87 -3.64 5.62 7.60
C ILE A 87 -4.35 4.96 6.42
N LEU A 88 -3.80 5.05 5.20
CA LEU A 88 -4.50 4.59 3.99
C LEU A 88 -4.79 3.09 3.98
N PRO A 89 -3.86 2.18 4.37
CA PRO A 89 -4.17 0.76 4.45
C PRO A 89 -5.33 0.45 5.41
N ILE A 90 -5.43 1.17 6.53
CA ILE A 90 -6.52 0.99 7.51
C ILE A 90 -7.85 1.46 6.93
N ILE A 91 -7.89 2.67 6.36
CA ILE A 91 -9.11 3.22 5.74
C ILE A 91 -9.58 2.32 4.60
N ASN A 92 -8.66 1.87 3.74
CA ASN A 92 -9.00 1.03 2.60
C ASN A 92 -9.42 -0.38 3.04
N ALA A 93 -8.82 -0.94 4.09
CA ALA A 93 -9.29 -2.19 4.68
C ALA A 93 -10.74 -2.08 5.18
N ILE A 94 -11.09 -0.98 5.86
CA ILE A 94 -12.47 -0.72 6.32
C ILE A 94 -13.42 -0.57 5.12
N LYS A 95 -13.05 0.20 4.11
CA LYS A 95 -13.85 0.37 2.88
C LYS A 95 -14.11 -0.96 2.18
N VAL A 96 -13.08 -1.77 2.01
CA VAL A 96 -13.21 -3.10 1.40
C VAL A 96 -14.11 -4.00 2.23
N SER A 97 -14.01 -3.94 3.56
CA SER A 97 -14.91 -4.68 4.45
C SER A 97 -16.38 -4.28 4.26
N ASN A 98 -16.66 -3.03 3.89
CA ASN A 98 -18.00 -2.53 3.58
C ASN A 98 -18.44 -2.75 2.12
N GLY A 99 -17.60 -3.38 1.29
CA GLY A 99 -17.86 -3.56 -0.15
C GLY A 99 -17.65 -2.28 -0.97
N GLU A 100 -16.98 -1.26 -0.42
CA GLU A 100 -16.64 -0.03 -1.12
C GLU A 100 -15.32 -0.17 -1.89
N ILE A 101 -15.17 0.64 -2.95
CA ILE A 101 -13.95 0.69 -3.75
C ILE A 101 -12.85 1.44 -2.97
N PRO A 102 -11.70 0.81 -2.69
CA PRO A 102 -10.60 1.48 -2.01
C PRO A 102 -9.90 2.48 -2.92
N ASN A 103 -9.21 3.44 -2.31
CA ASN A 103 -8.54 4.53 -3.01
C ASN A 103 -7.18 4.80 -2.36
N TYR A 104 -6.12 4.74 -3.15
CA TYR A 104 -4.79 5.17 -2.75
C TYR A 104 -4.42 6.46 -3.51
N PRO A 105 -4.68 7.64 -2.93
CA PRO A 105 -4.24 8.88 -3.56
C PRO A 105 -2.71 8.92 -3.67
N LEU A 106 -2.19 9.72 -4.59
CA LEU A 106 -0.75 9.83 -4.85
C LEU A 106 -0.11 8.53 -5.37
N THR A 107 -0.91 7.65 -5.97
CA THR A 107 -0.40 6.44 -6.60
C THR A 107 -0.05 6.71 -8.06
N ILE A 108 1.13 6.23 -8.47
CA ILE A 108 1.56 6.14 -9.85
C ILE A 108 1.14 4.76 -10.37
N GLU A 109 0.33 4.71 -11.42
CA GLU A 109 -0.11 3.46 -12.04
C GLU A 109 1.00 2.84 -12.91
N ILE A 110 1.81 1.97 -12.31
CA ILE A 110 2.88 1.25 -12.99
C ILE A 110 2.33 -0.05 -13.61
N ILE A 111 1.54 -0.78 -12.83
CA ILE A 111 0.88 -2.01 -13.24
C ILE A 111 -0.58 -1.71 -13.59
N LYS A 112 -1.00 -2.11 -14.80
CA LYS A 112 -2.37 -1.97 -15.32
C LYS A 112 -3.14 -3.28 -15.18
#